data_AF-A0A2I0MMB8-F1
#
_entry.id   AF-A0A2I0MMB8-F1
#
_cell.length_a   1.000
_cell.length_b   1.000
_cell.length_c   1.000
_cell.angle_alpha   90.00
_cell.angle_beta   90.00
_cell.angle_gamma   90.00
#
_symmetry.space_group_name_H-M   'P 1'
#
loop_
_entity.id
_entity.type
_entity.pdbx_description
1 polymer ?
#
loop_
_entity_poly.entity_id
_entity_poly.type
_entity_poly.pdbx_seq_one_letter_code
_entity_poly.pdbx_strand_id
1 'polypeptide(L)' 'MDGYSEIVQSGRLIVSTKCGHVFCSQCLRDSLRNANSCPTCRKKLTHRQYHPIYI' A
#
# COMPACT_ATOMS: atom_id res chain seq x y z
N MET A 1 1.68 -12.89 4.97
CA MET A 1 0.82 -11.70 4.89
C MET A 1 0.94 -11.04 6.24
N ASP A 2 1.64 -9.92 6.31
CA ASP A 2 1.97 -9.29 7.58
C ASP A 2 0.68 -8.90 8.33
N GLY A 3 0.60 -9.26 9.60
CA GLY A 3 -0.49 -8.84 10.48
C GLY A 3 -0.39 -7.35 10.84
N TYR A 4 -1.51 -6.75 11.27
CA TYR A 4 -1.55 -5.35 11.68
C TYR A 4 -0.48 -4.99 12.72
N SER A 5 -0.32 -5.85 13.73
CA SER A 5 0.68 -5.71 14.79
C SER A 5 2.12 -5.71 14.26
N GLU A 6 2.43 -6.54 13.27
CA GLU A 6 3.77 -6.63 12.66
C GLU A 6 4.11 -5.37 11.85
N ILE A 7 3.12 -4.79 11.17
CA ILE A 7 3.30 -3.57 10.36
C ILE A 7 3.62 -2.37 11.28
N VAL A 8 2.86 -2.21 12.36
CA VAL A 8 3.07 -1.11 13.33
C VAL A 8 4.41 -1.27 14.05
N GLN A 9 4.75 -2.49 14.47
CA GLN A 9 6.00 -2.78 15.19
C GLN A 9 7.24 -2.61 14.30
N SER A 10 7.10 -2.80 12.99
CA SER A 10 8.15 -2.55 12.00
C SER A 10 8.29 -1.07 11.59
N GLY A 11 7.48 -0.16 12.15
CA GLY A 11 7.46 1.27 11.77
C GLY A 11 6.95 1.52 10.35
N ARG A 12 6.25 0.56 9.74
CA ARG A 12 5.65 0.71 8.42
C ARG A 12 4.27 1.35 8.57
N LEU A 13 3.89 2.18 7.61
CA LEU A 13 2.57 2.81 7.60
C LEU A 13 1.58 1.93 6.83
N ILE A 14 0.34 1.88 7.30
CA ILE A 14 -0.76 1.37 6.50
C ILE A 14 -1.15 2.45 5.50
N VAL A 15 -1.28 2.09 4.22
CA VAL A 15 -1.69 3.01 3.15
C VAL A 15 -2.90 2.45 2.43
N SER A 16 -3.82 3.35 2.08
CA SER A 16 -4.96 3.04 1.22
C SER A 16 -4.78 3.69 -0.14
N THR A 17 -5.06 2.94 -1.19
CA THR A 17 -5.08 3.42 -2.57
C THR A 17 -6.41 4.09 -2.89
N LYS A 18 -6.45 4.99 -3.87
CA LYS A 18 -7.72 5.57 -4.37
C LYS A 18 -8.70 4.54 -4.94
N CYS A 19 -8.23 3.33 -5.25
CA CYS A 19 -9.08 2.22 -5.67
C CYS A 19 -9.62 1.38 -4.50
N GLY A 20 -9.36 1.77 -3.24
CA GLY A 20 -9.93 1.16 -2.03
C GLY A 20 -9.13 0.00 -1.45
N HIS A 21 -7.99 -0.37 -2.05
CA HIS A 21 -7.15 -1.45 -1.53
C HIS A 21 -6.11 -0.93 -0.55
N VAL A 22 -5.92 -1.68 0.53
CA VAL A 22 -5.05 -1.34 1.66
C VAL A 22 -3.81 -2.22 1.63
N PHE A 23 -2.66 -1.61 1.88
CA PHE A 23 -1.35 -2.26 1.88
C PHE A 23 -0.44 -1.64 2.94
N CYS A 24 0.69 -2.29 3.22
CA CYS A 24 1.79 -1.62 3.91
C CYS A 24 2.51 -0.66 2.95
N SER A 25 3.06 0.45 3.45
CA SER A 25 3.70 1.49 2.65
C SER A 25 4.88 0.96 1.83
N GLN A 26 5.65 0.03 2.38
CA GLN A 26 6.75 -0.65 1.70
C GLN A 26 6.24 -1.58 0.59
N CYS A 27 5.26 -2.43 0.90
CA CYS A 27 4.64 -3.39 -0.01
C CYS A 27 4.10 -2.71 -1.28
N LEU A 28 3.39 -1.60 -1.09
CA LEU A 28 2.84 -0.82 -2.20
C LEU A 28 3.93 -0.11 -3.00
N ARG A 29 4.94 0.44 -2.32
CA ARG A 29 6.08 1.08 -2.97
C ARG A 29 6.85 0.10 -3.84
N ASP A 30 7.15 -1.09 -3.32
CA ASP A 30 7.89 -2.13 -4.04
C ASP A 30 7.09 -2.66 -5.23
N SER A 31 5.77 -2.85 -5.06
CA SER A 31 4.89 -3.20 -6.17
C SER A 31 4.88 -2.15 -7.27
N LEU A 32 4.83 -0.86 -6.91
CA LEU A 32 4.86 0.26 -7.85
C LEU A 32 6.18 0.39 -8.61
N ARG A 33 7.31 -0.05 -8.02
CA ARG A 33 8.60 -0.13 -8.74
C ARG A 33 8.55 -1.12 -9.89
N ASN A 34 7.77 -2.19 -9.76
CA ASN A 34 7.64 -3.22 -10.79
C ASN A 34 6.49 -2.92 -11.77
N ALA A 35 5.36 -2.40 -11.29
CA ALA A 35 4.20 -2.10 -12.11
C ALA A 35 3.42 -0.89 -11.57
N ASN A 36 3.10 0.07 -12.44
CA ASN A 36 2.28 1.25 -12.10
C ASN A 36 0.77 0.92 -12.01
N SER A 37 0.42 -0.13 -11.27
CA SER A 37 -0.94 -0.61 -11.10
C SER A 37 -1.17 -1.17 -9.69
N CYS A 38 -2.43 -1.15 -9.26
CA CYS A 38 -2.83 -1.74 -7.99
C CYS A 38 -2.58 -3.27 -8.02
N PRO A 39 -1.90 -3.84 -7.00
CA PRO A 39 -1.64 -5.28 -6.93
C PRO A 39 -2.91 -6.15 -6.94
N THR A 40 -4.02 -5.63 -6.42
CA THR A 40 -5.28 -6.39 -6.29
C THR A 40 -6.18 -6.24 -7.51
N CYS A 41 -6.51 -5.01 -7.92
CA CYS A 41 -7.48 -4.77 -9.01
C CYS A 41 -6.84 -4.35 -10.33
N ARG A 42 -5.50 -4.25 -10.40
CA ARG A 42 -4.74 -3.82 -11.58
C ARG A 42 -5.10 -2.44 -12.15
N LYS A 43 -5.91 -1.66 -11.44
CA LYS A 43 -6.22 -0.27 -11.81
C LYS A 43 -4.92 0.54 -11.80
N LYS A 44 -4.69 1.37 -12.82
CA LYS A 44 -3.50 2.23 -12.90
C LYS A 44 -3.36 3.03 -11.60
N LEU A 45 -2.18 2.93 -11.00
CA LEU A 45 -1.84 3.55 -9.74
C LEU A 45 -0.48 4.22 -9.90
N THR A 46 -0.40 5.48 -9.51
CA THR A 46 0.83 6.26 -9.47
C THR A 46 1.19 6.59 -8.03
N HIS A 47 2.43 7.03 -7.79
CA HIS A 47 2.93 7.35 -6.44
C HIS A 47 2.12 8.42 -5.67
N ARG A 48 1.24 9.17 -6.35
CA ARG A 48 0.36 10.20 -5.76
C ARG A 48 -1.08 9.73 -5.54
N GLN A 49 -1.39 8.46 -5.81
CA GLN A 49 -2.75 7.91 -5.77
C GLN A 49 -3.00 6.98 -4.58
N TYR A 50 -2.19 7.08 -3.52
CA TYR A 50 -2.42 6.44 -2.24
C TYR A 50 -2.09 7.41 -1.10
N HIS A 51 -2.65 7.15 0.08
CA HIS A 51 -2.42 7.95 1.28
C HIS A 51 -2.29 7.05 2.50
N PRO A 52 -1.53 7.44 3.54
CA PRO A 52 -1.54 6.72 4.80
C PRO A 52 -2.94 6.78 5.42
N ILE A 53 -3.28 5.74 6.17
CA ILE A 53 -4.46 5.71 7.04
C ILE A 53 -3.98 5.46 8.47
N TYR A 54 -4.57 6.18 9.40
CA TYR A 54 -4.32 6.07 10.84
C TYR A 54 -5.59 5.53 11.47
N ILE A 55 -5.48 4.36 12.10
CA ILE A 55 -6.55 3.65 12.80
C ILE A 55 -6.12 3.32 14.21
#